data_AF-A0A2E2HL90-F1
#
_entry.id   AF-A0A2E2HL90-F1
#
_cell.length_a   1.000
_cell.length_b   1.000
_cell.length_c   1.000
_cell.angle_alpha   90.00
_cell.angle_beta   90.00
_cell.angle_gamma   90.00
#
_symmetry.space_group_name_H-M   'P 1'
#
loop_
_entity.id
_entity.type
_entity.pdbx_description
1 polymer ?
#
loop_
_entity_poly.entity_id
_entity_poly.type
_entity_poly.pdbx_seq_one_letter_code
_entity_poly.pdbx_strand_id
1 'polypeptide(L)'
;MKPWEELRKKQSNEVKELLEMFSHLTIVEASRAMGIDSHQLRTHAFRFGVEFAKQYGGKTSIETDKKKIKNHRISLPKVPWDIRGEEIKRH
;
A
#
# COMPACT_ATOMS: atom_id res chain seq x y z
N MET A 1 1.84 -8.30 -24.16
CA MET A 1 1.55 -7.52 -22.95
C MET A 1 0.07 -7.64 -22.68
N LYS A 2 -0.36 -7.96 -21.45
CA LYS A 2 -1.79 -8.24 -21.20
C LYS A 2 -2.55 -6.91 -21.00
N PRO A 3 -3.76 -6.73 -21.54
CA PRO A 3 -4.53 -5.48 -21.39
C PRO A 3 -4.70 -5.00 -19.93
N TRP A 4 -4.78 -5.95 -18.99
CA TRP A 4 -4.90 -5.68 -17.55
C TRP A 4 -3.62 -5.12 -16.89
N GLU A 5 -2.45 -5.31 -17.51
CA GLU A 5 -1.19 -4.74 -17.05
C GLU A 5 -1.09 -3.27 -17.44
N GLU A 6 -1.54 -2.91 -18.64
CA GLU A 6 -1.60 -1.54 -19.13
C GLU A 6 -2.59 -0.69 -18.33
N LEU A 7 -3.78 -1.21 -18.06
CA LEU A 7 -4.77 -0.54 -17.20
C LEU A 7 -4.23 -0.29 -15.79
N ARG A 8 -3.55 -1.28 -15.19
CA ARG A 8 -2.94 -1.13 -13.87
C ARG A 8 -1.84 -0.07 -13.86
N LYS A 9 -1.03 -0.03 -14.92
CA LYS A 9 0.04 0.96 -15.06
C LYS A 9 -0.55 2.37 -15.22
N LYS A 10 -1.58 2.52 -16.05
CA LYS A 10 -2.29 3.78 -16.25
C LYS A 10 -2.89 4.30 -14.94
N GLN A 11 -3.63 3.45 -14.24
CA GLN A 11 -4.21 3.80 -12.94
C GLN A 11 -3.13 4.18 -11.91
N SER A 12 -1.99 3.48 -11.90
CA SER A 12 -0.88 3.81 -11.00
C SER A 12 -0.29 5.19 -11.29
N ASN A 13 -0.19 5.56 -12.57
CA ASN A 13 0.27 6.88 -12.98
C ASN A 13 -0.73 7.97 -12.61
N GLU A 14 -2.02 7.76 -12.86
CA GLU A 14 -3.10 8.70 -12.50
C GLU A 14 -3.09 8.99 -10.99
N VAL A 15 -2.92 7.95 -10.16
CA VAL A 15 -2.81 8.12 -8.70
C VAL A 15 -1.56 8.91 -8.32
N LYS A 16 -0.42 8.68 -8.99
CA LYS A 16 0.82 9.42 -8.73
C LYS A 16 0.68 10.90 -9.09
N GLU A 17 0.13 11.21 -10.25
CA GLU A 17 -0.12 12.58 -10.69
C GLU A 17 -1.04 13.32 -9.71
N LEU A 18 -2.10 12.64 -9.25
CA LEU A 18 -3.03 13.22 -8.29
C LEU A 18 -2.33 13.51 -6.94
N LEU A 19 -1.47 12.62 -6.46
CA LEU A 19 -0.67 12.88 -5.25
C LEU A 19 0.30 14.05 -5.44
N GLU A 20 0.93 14.16 -6.61
CA GLU A 20 1.84 15.26 -6.93
C GLU A 20 1.10 16.61 -6.97
N MET A 21 -0.11 16.65 -7.51
CA MET A 21 -0.94 17.87 -7.52
C MET A 21 -1.19 18.42 -6.10
N PHE A 22 -1.41 17.55 -5.11
CA PHE A 22 -1.68 17.95 -3.72
C PHE A 22 -0.43 17.99 -2.83
N SER A 23 0.76 17.71 -3.37
CA SER A 23 2.02 17.66 -2.62
C SER A 23 2.43 18.97 -1.94
N HIS A 24 1.92 20.10 -2.44
CA HIS A 24 2.13 21.42 -1.86
C HIS A 24 1.39 21.64 -0.54
N LEU A 25 0.36 20.82 -0.26
CA LEU A 25 -0.40 20.84 0.99
C LEU A 25 0.24 19.91 2.02
N THR A 26 -0.17 20.08 3.27
CA THR A 26 0.11 19.07 4.29
C THR A 26 -0.72 17.81 4.04
N ILE A 27 -0.25 16.66 4.55
CA ILE A 27 -0.99 15.39 4.43
C ILE A 27 -2.42 15.50 4.96
N VAL A 28 -2.63 16.26 6.04
CA VAL A 28 -3.97 16.43 6.63
C VAL A 28 -4.88 17.21 5.69
N GLU A 29 -4.39 18.30 5.10
CA GLU A 29 -5.13 19.11 4.14
C GLU A 29 -5.43 18.33 2.86
N ALA A 30 -4.42 17.64 2.31
CA ALA A 30 -4.59 16.78 1.14
C ALA A 30 -5.58 15.64 1.41
N SER A 31 -5.54 15.03 2.60
CA SER A 31 -6.49 13.97 2.99
C SER A 31 -7.93 14.48 3.02
N ARG A 32 -8.16 15.71 3.48
CA ARG A 32 -9.48 16.35 3.49
C ARG A 32 -9.94 16.72 2.08
N ALA A 33 -9.04 17.24 1.24
CA ALA A 33 -9.36 17.61 -0.13
C ALA A 33 -9.71 16.38 -0.99
N MET A 34 -9.00 15.26 -0.79
CA MET A 34 -9.22 14.03 -1.53
C MET A 34 -10.31 13.13 -0.94
N GLY A 35 -10.74 13.39 0.31
CA GLY A 35 -11.68 12.54 1.03
C GLY A 35 -11.12 11.15 1.38
N ILE A 36 -9.80 11.03 1.52
CA ILE A 36 -9.10 9.78 1.80
C ILE A 36 -8.53 9.84 3.22
N ASP A 37 -8.46 8.69 3.90
CA ASP A 37 -7.83 8.61 5.20
C ASP A 37 -6.34 9.00 5.15
N SER A 38 -5.89 9.79 6.12
CA SER A 38 -4.53 10.33 6.15
C SER A 38 -3.44 9.24 6.25
N HIS A 39 -3.72 8.08 6.86
CA HIS A 39 -2.80 6.96 6.94
C HIS A 39 -2.72 6.20 5.60
N GLN A 40 -3.86 6.03 4.93
CA GLN A 40 -3.88 5.50 3.56
C GLN A 40 -3.13 6.42 2.60
N LEU A 41 -3.36 7.74 2.69
CA LEU A 41 -2.68 8.72 1.87
C LEU A 41 -1.16 8.67 2.06
N ARG A 42 -0.68 8.56 3.31
CA ARG A 42 0.74 8.33 3.62
C ARG A 42 1.29 7.07 2.95
N THR A 43 0.53 5.98 3.00
CA THR A 43 0.93 4.70 2.41
C THR A 43 1.07 4.81 0.88
N HIS A 44 0.13 5.49 0.24
CA HIS A 44 0.18 5.75 -1.21
C HIS A 44 1.33 6.70 -1.57
N ALA A 45 1.48 7.80 -0.84
CA ALA A 45 2.58 8.75 -0.99
C ALA A 45 3.94 8.05 -0.88
N PHE A 46 4.11 7.22 0.15
CA PHE A 46 5.30 6.40 0.35
C PHE A 46 5.54 5.43 -0.82
N ARG A 47 4.50 4.70 -1.26
CA ARG A 47 4.58 3.75 -2.36
C ARG A 47 5.02 4.41 -3.67
N PHE A 48 4.58 5.64 -3.94
CA PHE A 48 4.89 6.37 -5.16
C PHE A 48 6.05 7.36 -5.03
N GLY A 49 6.65 7.49 -3.85
CA GLY A 49 7.77 8.39 -3.61
C GLY A 49 7.39 9.87 -3.61
N VAL A 50 6.15 10.22 -3.23
CA VAL A 50 5.65 11.60 -3.23
C VAL A 50 5.75 12.20 -1.83
N GLU A 51 6.41 13.35 -1.72
CA GLU A 51 6.57 14.10 -0.48
C GLU A 51 5.49 15.17 -0.34
N PHE A 52 4.93 15.33 0.84
CA PHE A 52 3.99 16.41 1.17
C PHE A 52 4.66 17.51 1.99
N ALA A 53 4.05 18.69 2.03
CA ALA A 53 4.50 19.75 2.90
C ALA A 53 4.33 19.37 4.38
N LYS A 54 5.25 19.86 5.23
CA LYS A 54 5.13 19.79 6.70
C LYS A 54 4.44 21.04 7.22
N GLN A 55 3.69 20.89 8.32
CA GLN A 55 2.98 21.98 9.00
C GLN A 55 3.90 23.12 9.45
N TYR A 56 5.14 22.81 9.86
CA TYR A 56 6.12 23.78 10.34
C TYR A 56 7.23 24.08 9.29
N GLY A 57 6.93 23.87 8.01
CA GLY A 57 7.87 24.06 6.92
C GLY A 57 8.72 22.82 6.61
N GLY A 58 9.19 22.75 5.36
CA GLY A 58 9.92 21.61 4.81
C GLY A 58 9.00 20.51 4.23
N LYS A 59 9.61 19.41 3.79
CA LYS A 59 8.91 18.26 3.20
C LYS A 59 8.92 17.05 4.14
N THR A 60 7.89 16.21 4.08
CA THR A 60 7.86 14.92 4.76
C THR A 60 8.96 14.04 4.22
N SER A 61 9.85 13.59 5.11
CA SER A 61 10.90 12.64 4.73
C SER A 61 10.26 11.32 4.35
N ILE A 62 10.51 10.85 3.14
CA ILE A 62 10.21 9.47 2.75
C ILE A 62 11.40 8.66 3.22
N GLU A 63 11.44 8.31 4.51
CA GLU A 63 12.32 7.24 4.94
C GLU A 63 11.80 5.96 4.31
N THR A 64 12.36 5.58 3.15
CA THR A 64 12.31 4.23 2.58
C THR A 64 13.04 3.28 3.53
N ASP A 65 12.58 3.20 4.77
CA ASP A 65 13.03 2.20 5.69
C ASP A 65 12.47 0.90 5.12
N LYS A 66 13.35 0.16 4.45
CA LYS A 66 13.14 -1.21 3.95
C LYS A 66 12.95 -2.16 5.13
N LYS A 67 12.23 -1.75 6.19
CA LYS A 67 11.73 -2.64 7.22
C LYS A 67 10.72 -3.54 6.52
N LYS A 68 11.30 -4.64 6.01
CA LYS A 68 10.66 -5.86 5.56
C LYS A 68 9.31 -5.92 6.24
N ILE A 69 8.25 -5.77 5.45
CA ILE A 69 6.91 -6.21 5.84
C ILE A 69 7.15 -7.61 6.39
N LYS A 70 7.19 -7.73 7.72
CA LYS A 70 7.30 -9.03 8.36
C LYS A 70 6.03 -9.70 7.90
N ASN A 71 6.15 -10.64 6.96
CA ASN A 71 5.12 -11.57 6.61
C ASN A 71 4.65 -12.14 7.94
N HIS A 72 3.60 -11.55 8.52
CA HIS A 72 2.80 -12.18 9.54
C HIS A 72 2.22 -13.33 8.78
N ARG A 73 2.91 -14.47 8.88
CA ARG A 73 2.41 -15.75 8.41
C ARG A 73 1.21 -15.98 9.31
N ILE A 74 0.05 -15.49 8.87
CA ILE A 74 -1.23 -15.77 9.51
C ILE A 74 -1.37 -17.28 9.32
N SER A 75 -0.96 -18.04 10.35
CA SER A 75 -1.24 -19.46 10.42
C SER A 75 -2.74 -19.55 10.64
N LEU A 76 -3.50 -19.75 9.56
CA LEU A 76 -4.89 -20.14 9.71
C LEU A 76 -4.90 -21.47 10.49
N PRO A 77 -5.70 -21.59 11.55
CA PRO A 77 -5.81 -22.83 12.28
C PRO A 77 -6.25 -23.94 11.32
N LYS A 78 -5.61 -25.11 11.43
CA LYS A 78 -5.92 -26.28 10.59
C LYS A 78 -7.38 -26.65 10.84
N VAL A 79 -8.21 -26.46 9.81
CA VAL A 79 -9.62 -26.81 9.89
C VAL A 79 -9.78 -28.33 9.89
N PRO A 80 -10.80 -28.89 10.60
CA PRO A 80 -10.97 -30.34 10.75
C PRO A 80 -11.08 -31.14 9.45
N TRP A 81 -11.43 -30.48 8.33
CA TRP A 81 -11.60 -31.09 7.01
C TRP A 81 -10.39 -30.90 6.08
N ASP A 82 -9.25 -30.40 6.57
CA ASP A 82 -8.02 -30.28 5.78
C ASP A 82 -7.27 -31.63 5.75
N ILE A 83 -7.74 -32.52 4.88
CA ILE A 83 -7.34 -33.94 4.77
C ILE A 83 -6.07 -34.17 3.93
N ARG A 84 -5.28 -33.13 3.61
CA ARG A 84 -4.11 -33.23 2.70
C ARG A 84 -2.88 -33.94 3.28
N GLY A 85 -3.07 -34.95 4.13
CA GLY A 85 -1.97 -35.73 4.70
C GLY A 85 -2.33 -37.08 5.29
N GLU A 86 -3.55 -37.60 5.07
CA GLU A 86 -3.82 -39.01 5.44
C GLU A 86 -3.27 -39.94 4.35
N GLU A 87 -2.01 -40.33 4.53
CA GLU A 87 -1.50 -41.59 3.98
C GLU A 87 -2.41 -42.72 4.46
N ILE A 88 -3.23 -43.23 3.55
CA ILE A 88 -4.01 -44.45 3.76
C ILE A 88 -3.00 -45.61 3.82
N LYS A 89 -2.47 -45.91 5.01
CA LYS A 89 -1.79 -47.19 5.27
C LYS A 89 -2.86 -48.28 5.30
N ARG A 90 -3.08 -48.93 4.16
CA ARG A 90 -3.79 -50.21 4.09
C ARG A 90 -2.90 -51.28 4.74
N HIS A 91 -3.42 -51.90 5.80
CA HIS A 91 -2.91 -53.14 6.38
C HIS A 91 -3.32 -54.35 5.53
#